data_AF-A0A248VXC0-F1
#
_entry.id   AF-A0A248VXC0-F1
#
_cell.length_a   1.000
_cell.length_b   1.000
_cell.length_c   1.000
_cell.angle_alpha   90.00
_cell.angle_beta   90.00
_cell.angle_gamma   90.00
#
_symmetry.space_group_name_H-M   'P 1'
#
loop_
_entity.id
_entity.type
_entity.pdbx_description
1 polymer ?
#
loop_
_entity_poly.entity_id
_entity_poly.type
_entity_poly.pdbx_seq_one_letter_code
_entity_poly.pdbx_strand_id
1 'polypeptide(L)'
;MIRKLLVASIAAAALLNVAACSFTQGVKPDASVNTSFVKGVSTLSDVEAKLGQPMKTVTNADGTTTATFHYGEAHLGALALVGVGAATGQDIITVVNFDKRGKFLTLTQETDNRKTSGF
;
A
#
# COMPACT_ATOMS: atom_id res chain seq x y z
N MET A 1 -25.54 0.31 63.21
CA MET A 1 -24.06 0.32 63.31
C MET A 1 -23.50 -0.66 62.28
N ILE A 2 -22.37 -0.28 61.67
CA ILE A 2 -21.44 -1.06 60.83
C ILE A 2 -21.78 -1.20 59.34
N ARG A 3 -21.15 -0.28 58.59
CA ARG A 3 -20.83 -0.29 57.17
C ARG A 3 -19.86 -1.43 56.84
N LYS A 4 -20.09 -2.21 55.77
CA LYS A 4 -19.05 -2.90 54.99
C LYS A 4 -19.53 -2.99 53.53
N LEU A 5 -19.11 -2.03 52.72
CA LEU A 5 -18.03 -2.19 51.73
C LEU A 5 -18.44 -3.08 50.56
N LEU A 6 -18.97 -2.41 49.54
CA LEU A 6 -18.68 -2.60 48.13
C LEU A 6 -17.44 -3.48 47.90
N VAL A 7 -17.63 -4.69 47.40
CA VAL A 7 -16.60 -5.42 46.65
C VAL A 7 -17.12 -5.57 45.23
N ALA A 8 -16.83 -4.54 44.45
CA ALA A 8 -16.92 -4.54 43.01
C ALA A 8 -15.99 -5.62 42.46
N SER A 9 -16.53 -6.64 41.79
CA SER A 9 -15.75 -7.67 41.12
C SER A 9 -16.53 -8.21 39.93
N ILE A 10 -16.90 -7.33 38.99
CA ILE A 10 -17.31 -7.76 37.65
C ILE A 10 -16.73 -6.77 36.64
N ALA A 11 -15.96 -7.34 35.70
CA ALA A 11 -15.55 -6.77 34.44
C ALA A 11 -14.54 -5.61 34.46
N ALA A 12 -13.32 -5.90 34.90
CA ALA A 12 -12.17 -5.37 34.17
C ALA A 12 -12.06 -6.09 32.81
N ALA A 13 -13.05 -5.91 31.93
CA ALA A 13 -12.86 -6.13 30.51
C ALA A 13 -12.02 -4.95 30.03
N ALA A 14 -10.72 -5.04 30.30
CA ALA A 14 -9.73 -4.18 29.69
C ALA A 14 -9.96 -4.25 28.19
N LEU A 15 -10.53 -3.19 27.63
CA LEU A 15 -10.58 -2.91 26.22
C LEU A 15 -9.13 -2.79 25.74
N LEU A 16 -8.48 -3.94 25.51
CA LEU A 16 -7.26 -4.03 24.72
C LEU A 16 -7.65 -3.69 23.28
N ASN A 17 -7.84 -2.39 23.02
CA ASN A 17 -7.66 -1.84 21.69
C ASN A 17 -6.16 -1.92 21.40
N VAL A 18 -5.67 -3.12 21.08
CA VAL A 18 -4.34 -3.25 20.50
C VAL A 18 -4.46 -2.63 19.12
N ALA A 19 -4.06 -1.36 19.01
CA ALA A 19 -4.02 -0.65 17.75
C ALA A 19 -3.07 -1.42 16.83
N ALA A 20 -3.64 -2.20 15.91
CA ALA A 20 -2.87 -2.75 14.81
C ALA A 20 -2.44 -1.57 13.94
N CYS A 21 -1.15 -1.27 13.93
CA CYS A 21 -0.61 -0.26 13.04
C CYS A 21 -0.57 -0.82 11.62
N SER A 22 -1.45 -0.31 10.76
CA SER A 22 -1.36 -0.47 9.31
C SER A 22 -0.77 0.81 8.72
N PHE A 23 0.28 0.67 7.92
CA PHE A 23 0.85 1.75 7.13
C PHE A 23 0.57 1.49 5.66
N THR A 24 0.05 2.50 4.96
CA THR A 24 -0.20 2.45 3.52
C THR A 24 0.40 3.67 2.85
N GLN A 25 1.05 3.47 1.70
CA GLN A 25 1.58 4.52 0.83
C GLN A 25 1.11 4.29 -0.61
N GLY A 26 0.76 5.37 -1.31
CA GLY A 26 0.30 5.30 -2.71
C GLY A 26 -1.12 4.75 -2.88
N VAL A 27 -1.49 4.48 -4.13
CA VAL A 27 -2.80 3.91 -4.50
C VAL A 27 -2.60 2.47 -4.96
N LYS A 28 -3.36 1.55 -4.37
CA LYS A 28 -3.31 0.12 -4.74
C LYS A 28 -3.81 -0.06 -6.18
N PRO A 29 -2.99 -0.62 -7.09
CA PRO A 29 -3.46 -0.92 -8.44
C PRO A 29 -4.59 -1.96 -8.40
N ASP A 30 -5.66 -1.70 -9.13
CA ASP A 30 -6.74 -2.67 -9.31
C ASP A 30 -6.30 -3.83 -10.22
N ALA A 31 -6.99 -4.98 -10.17
CA ALA A 31 -6.66 -6.15 -10.98
C ALA A 31 -6.75 -5.90 -12.50
N SER A 32 -7.46 -4.85 -12.92
CA SER A 32 -7.66 -4.47 -14.32
C SER A 32 -6.67 -3.40 -14.80
N VAL A 33 -5.71 -2.96 -13.97
CA VAL A 33 -4.77 -1.88 -14.33
C VAL A 33 -4.01 -2.19 -15.62
N ASN A 34 -3.59 -3.45 -15.81
CA ASN A 34 -2.86 -3.91 -16.98
C ASN A 34 -3.66 -3.80 -18.29
N THR A 35 -4.99 -3.75 -18.20
CA THR A 35 -5.91 -3.67 -19.35
C THR A 35 -6.68 -2.35 -19.41
N SER A 36 -6.48 -1.46 -18.44
CA SER A 36 -7.24 -0.20 -18.31
C SER A 36 -6.77 0.91 -19.26
N PHE A 37 -5.57 0.76 -19.84
CA PHE A 37 -4.95 1.79 -20.65
C PHE A 37 -4.85 1.37 -22.11
N VAL A 38 -5.21 2.30 -23.01
CA VAL A 38 -5.22 2.07 -24.44
C VAL A 38 -3.94 2.61 -25.05
N LYS A 39 -3.16 1.72 -25.66
CA LYS A 39 -1.88 2.05 -26.29
C LYS A 39 -2.05 3.14 -27.36
N GLY A 40 -1.20 4.17 -27.31
CA GLY A 40 -1.23 5.32 -28.22
C GLY A 40 -2.32 6.35 -27.94
N VAL A 41 -3.22 6.09 -26.99
CA VAL A 41 -4.37 6.97 -26.67
C VAL A 41 -4.25 7.54 -25.26
N SER A 42 -4.15 6.66 -24.27
CA SER A 42 -4.05 7.02 -22.86
C SER A 42 -2.81 7.89 -22.60
N THR A 43 -2.91 8.73 -21.59
CA THR A 43 -1.91 9.72 -21.21
C THR A 43 -1.46 9.50 -19.78
N LEU A 44 -0.42 10.24 -19.34
CA LEU A 44 -0.01 10.23 -17.94
C LEU A 44 -1.17 10.62 -17.01
N SER A 45 -1.99 11.60 -17.39
CA SER A 45 -3.14 12.02 -16.57
C SER A 45 -4.17 10.90 -16.40
N ASP A 46 -4.42 10.09 -17.44
CA ASP A 46 -5.32 8.93 -17.35
C ASP A 46 -4.78 7.86 -16.39
N VAL A 47 -3.45 7.70 -16.36
CA VAL A 47 -2.76 6.77 -15.46
C VAL A 47 -2.80 7.30 -14.03
N GLU A 48 -2.55 8.60 -13.84
CA GLU A 48 -2.60 9.25 -12.53
C GLU A 48 -3.99 9.21 -11.90
N ALA A 49 -5.05 9.30 -12.71
CA ALA A 49 -6.43 9.15 -12.25
C ALA A 49 -6.70 7.78 -11.63
N LYS A 50 -5.93 6.74 -12.00
CA LYS A 50 -6.06 5.37 -11.47
C LYS A 50 -5.03 5.03 -10.41
N LEU A 51 -3.79 5.49 -10.57
CA LEU A 51 -2.64 5.08 -9.75
C LEU A 51 -2.15 6.16 -8.78
N GLY A 52 -2.80 7.34 -8.78
CA GLY A 52 -2.33 8.49 -8.04
C GLY A 52 -1.10 9.12 -8.71
N GLN A 53 -0.36 9.93 -7.96
CA GLN A 53 0.81 10.61 -8.49
C GLN A 53 2.01 9.66 -8.60
N PRO A 54 2.85 9.78 -9.65
CA PRO A 54 4.04 8.97 -9.77
C PRO A 54 5.04 9.32 -8.66
N MET A 55 5.69 8.30 -8.12
CA MET A 55 6.83 8.49 -7.22
C MET A 55 8.01 9.14 -7.95
N LYS A 56 8.18 8.79 -9.24
CA LYS A 56 9.24 9.32 -10.08
C LYS A 56 8.81 9.33 -11.54
N THR A 57 9.21 10.39 -12.25
CA THR A 57 9.09 10.48 -13.70
C THR A 57 10.45 10.78 -14.31
N VAL A 58 10.81 10.08 -15.37
CA VAL A 58 12.07 10.26 -16.10
C VAL A 58 11.75 10.45 -17.58
N THR A 59 12.31 11.48 -18.19
CA THR A 59 12.32 11.63 -19.65
C THR A 59 13.66 11.13 -20.17
N ASN A 60 13.61 10.13 -21.04
CA ASN A 60 14.78 9.49 -21.63
C ASN A 60 15.33 10.32 -22.80
N ALA A 61 16.57 10.02 -23.21
CA ALA A 61 17.24 10.76 -24.30
C ALA A 61 16.55 10.62 -25.66
N ASP A 62 15.78 9.54 -25.88
CA ASP A 62 14.97 9.31 -27.07
C ASP A 62 13.63 10.09 -27.05
N GLY A 63 13.38 10.85 -25.99
CA GLY A 63 12.16 11.64 -25.77
C GLY A 63 11.01 10.85 -25.16
N THR A 64 11.15 9.54 -24.91
CA THR A 64 10.13 8.76 -24.18
C THR A 64 10.11 9.14 -22.71
N THR A 65 8.98 8.89 -22.04
CA THR A 65 8.84 9.15 -20.62
C THR A 65 8.51 7.87 -19.87
N THR A 66 9.19 7.63 -18.76
CA THR A 66 8.91 6.53 -17.85
C THR A 66 8.41 7.10 -16.52
N ALA A 67 7.20 6.71 -16.11
CA ALA A 67 6.63 7.05 -14.81
C ALA A 67 6.61 5.79 -13.92
N THR A 68 7.05 5.93 -12.68
CA THR A 68 7.10 4.85 -11.69
C THR A 68 6.14 5.18 -10.56
N PHE A 69 5.23 4.27 -10.26
CA PHE A 69 4.26 4.33 -9.18
C PHE A 69 4.62 3.26 -8.16
N HIS A 70 4.45 3.59 -6.88
CA HIS A 70 4.70 2.68 -5.79
C HIS A 70 3.50 2.66 -4.86
N TYR A 71 2.99 1.46 -4.64
CA TYR A 71 2.06 1.17 -3.56
C TYR A 71 2.77 0.29 -2.55
N GLY A 72 2.69 0.67 -1.28
CA GLY A 72 3.24 -0.11 -0.17
C GLY A 72 2.20 -0.23 0.93
N GLU A 73 2.04 -1.43 1.46
CA GLU A 73 1.20 -1.73 2.60
C GLU A 73 2.01 -2.55 3.60
N ALA A 74 1.95 -2.19 4.87
CA ALA A 74 2.54 -2.95 5.96
C ALA A 74 1.51 -3.07 7.09
N HIS A 75 1.38 -4.27 7.61
CA HIS A 75 0.50 -4.61 8.71
C HIS A 75 1.31 -5.23 9.85
N LEU A 76 1.29 -4.56 11.00
CA LEU A 76 1.87 -5.06 12.24
C LEU A 76 0.77 -5.67 13.10
N GLY A 77 0.78 -6.99 13.20
CA GLY A 77 -0.12 -7.71 14.10
C GLY A 77 0.16 -7.35 15.57
N ALA A 78 -0.89 -7.34 16.39
CA ALA A 78 -0.82 -7.07 17.83
C ALA A 78 0.30 -7.83 18.56
N LEU A 79 0.52 -9.09 18.18
CA LEU A 79 1.52 -9.95 18.81
C LEU A 79 2.94 -9.70 18.28
N ALA A 80 3.09 -9.11 17.10
CA ALA A 80 4.41 -8.73 16.56
C ALA A 80 5.05 -7.60 17.40
N LEU A 81 4.24 -6.75 18.03
CA LEU A 81 4.73 -5.70 18.95
C LEU A 81 5.42 -6.26 20.20
N VAL A 82 5.11 -7.51 20.59
CA VAL A 82 5.71 -8.19 21.73
C VAL A 82 6.67 -9.31 21.32
N GLY A 83 7.13 -9.30 20.06
CA GLY A 83 8.08 -10.28 19.51
C GLY A 83 7.45 -11.61 19.07
N VAL A 84 6.23 -11.91 19.53
CA VAL A 84 5.55 -13.20 19.29
C VAL A 84 4.60 -13.07 18.09
N GLY A 85 5.06 -12.62 16.94
CA GLY A 85 4.19 -12.46 15.77
C GLY A 85 4.91 -12.10 14.48
N ALA A 86 4.19 -12.20 13.36
CA ALA A 86 4.72 -11.83 12.06
C ALA A 86 4.21 -10.46 11.62
N ALA A 87 5.06 -9.67 10.97
CA ALA A 87 4.63 -8.54 10.16
C ALA A 87 4.39 -9.03 8.73
N THR A 88 3.33 -8.52 8.11
CA THR A 88 3.04 -8.79 6.70
C THR A 88 3.05 -7.48 5.94
N GLY A 89 3.44 -7.51 4.69
CA GLY A 89 3.37 -6.35 3.82
C GLY A 89 3.29 -6.74 2.36
N GLN A 90 2.97 -5.75 1.55
CA GLN A 90 2.88 -5.86 0.11
C GLN A 90 3.47 -4.59 -0.50
N ASP A 91 4.41 -4.74 -1.41
CA ASP A 91 4.83 -3.67 -2.31
C ASP A 91 4.40 -4.00 -3.73
N ILE A 92 3.88 -2.99 -4.42
CA ILE A 92 3.58 -3.05 -5.84
C ILE A 92 4.28 -1.88 -6.51
N ILE A 93 5.19 -2.20 -7.42
CA ILE A 93 5.86 -1.22 -8.27
C ILE A 93 5.25 -1.32 -9.64
N THR A 94 4.73 -0.20 -10.15
CA THR A 94 4.17 -0.11 -11.50
C THR A 94 5.00 0.85 -12.31
N VAL A 95 5.59 0.36 -13.41
CA VAL A 95 6.37 1.16 -14.35
C VAL A 95 5.56 1.34 -15.62
N VAL A 96 5.34 2.58 -16.00
CA VAL A 96 4.55 2.96 -17.17
C VAL A 96 5.42 3.75 -18.14
N ASN A 97 5.42 3.33 -19.39
CA ASN A 97 6.16 4.02 -20.45
C ASN A 97 5.21 4.77 -21.38
N PHE A 98 5.64 5.96 -21.79
CA PHE A 98 4.95 6.84 -22.71
C PHE A 98 5.88 7.19 -23.87
N ASP A 99 5.30 7.36 -25.05
CA ASP A 99 6.03 7.86 -26.21
C ASP A 99 6.39 9.35 -26.06
N LYS A 100 7.15 9.88 -27.02
CA LYS A 100 7.52 11.30 -27.09
C LYS A 100 6.36 12.29 -27.20
N ARG A 101 5.13 11.81 -27.44
CA ARG A 101 3.90 12.61 -27.47
C ARG A 101 3.11 12.49 -26.16
N GLY A 102 3.67 11.82 -25.16
CA GLY A 102 3.01 11.56 -23.88
C GLY A 102 1.92 10.49 -23.94
N LYS A 103 1.97 9.58 -24.92
CA LYS A 103 0.97 8.52 -25.09
C LYS A 103 1.45 7.18 -24.56
N PHE A 104 0.55 6.48 -23.86
CA PHE A 104 0.79 5.20 -23.22
C PHE A 104 1.33 4.17 -24.21
N LEU A 105 2.41 3.48 -23.83
CA LEU A 105 3.03 2.41 -24.60
C LEU A 105 2.90 1.06 -23.92
N THR A 106 3.38 0.97 -22.69
CA THR A 106 3.47 -0.27 -21.92
C THR A 106 3.30 0.01 -20.43
N LEU A 107 2.87 -1.01 -19.71
CA LEU A 107 2.87 -1.06 -18.26
C LEU A 107 3.48 -2.38 -17.81
N THR A 108 4.37 -2.32 -16.83
CA THR A 108 4.92 -3.49 -16.16
C THR A 108 4.67 -3.34 -14.68
N GLN A 109 4.19 -4.40 -14.04
CA GLN A 109 3.92 -4.42 -12.61
C GLN A 109 4.71 -5.54 -11.95
N GLU A 110 5.37 -5.21 -10.84
CA GLU A 110 6.01 -6.16 -9.95
C GLU A 110 5.31 -6.11 -8.59
N THR A 111 5.14 -7.28 -7.96
CA THR A 111 4.50 -7.38 -6.65
C THR A 111 5.37 -8.24 -5.74
N ASP A 112 5.82 -7.65 -4.64
CA ASP A 112 6.52 -8.33 -3.57
C ASP A 112 5.59 -8.46 -2.35
N ASN A 113 5.46 -9.68 -1.82
CA ASN A 113 4.68 -9.94 -0.61
C ASN A 113 5.66 -10.28 0.51
N ARG A 114 5.87 -9.33 1.42
CA ARG A 114 6.78 -9.47 2.54
C ARG A 114 6.08 -10.18 3.70
N LYS A 115 6.71 -11.23 4.24
CA LYS A 115 6.36 -11.82 5.54
C LYS A 115 7.61 -11.90 6.38
N THR A 116 7.65 -11.18 7.50
CA THR A 116 8.74 -11.28 8.47
C THR A 116 8.19 -11.92 9.73
N SER A 117 8.63 -13.15 10.03
CA SER A 117 8.34 -13.80 11.31
C SER A 117 9.22 -13.21 12.40
N GLY A 118 8.63 -12.76 13.51
CA GLY A 118 9.35 -12.48 14.75
C GLY A 118 9.99 -13.75 15.34
N PHE A 119 11.12 -13.57 16.02
CA PHE A 119 11.86 -14.61 16.74
C PHE A 119 11.30 -14.78 18.16
#